data_AF-A0A2N5UFU7-F1
#
_entry.id   AF-A0A2N5UFU7-F1
#
_cell.length_a   1.000
_cell.length_b   1.000
_cell.length_c   1.000
_cell.angle_alpha   90.00
_cell.angle_beta   90.00
_cell.angle_gamma   90.00
#
_symmetry.space_group_name_H-M   'P 1'
#
loop_
_entity.id
_entity.type
_entity.pdbx_description
1 polymer ?
#
loop_
_entity_poly.entity_id
_entity_poly.type
_entity_poly.pdbx_seq_one_letter_code
_entity_poly.pdbx_strand_id
1 'polypeptide(L)'
;DLSNPKVHPHIDFYPIDSGGRNIYKLSQSQKWRELLPYDLRVQMVSVNNKHYYIFEPCQLSSGMLVIPIYFYSSGGIMFGKCIKPRKEGTPQDGNFNIVILGNIPYTSPELLTISCAEFCLTFSEVCMWGNLPLATVCKSIIWERHQNSYQPINFPNPWRVKANGKIIRHLPITLYCDDTSGNVSKKWNKQMSFYYTLAGLPPKLSNQQYNCHFLSTSNTAGALELADQIVGEINNMGTHGFTDFDYGLQQDVLVMSSVLCVLGDSPMHAEITNTPLPGASLNPCRICHLGVSSRSQKSEADFVYQFLGMDAHGNRGVIDYRSWDENINRSKELWQTELHGSKDNYAKDCKYYGVQDHFSRHLVDIQKFQFSMG
;
A
#
# COMPACT_ATOMS: atom_id res chain seq x y z
N ASP A 1 -3.90 6.05 -20.06
CA ASP A 1 -3.43 7.43 -19.76
C ASP A 1 -1.96 7.68 -20.00
N LEU A 2 -1.08 6.68 -19.85
CA LEU A 2 0.36 6.88 -20.00
C LEU A 2 0.77 7.29 -21.42
N SER A 3 0.09 6.79 -22.43
CA SER A 3 0.26 7.19 -23.83
C SER A 3 -0.48 8.49 -24.21
N ASN A 4 -1.25 9.07 -23.29
CA ASN A 4 -2.08 10.24 -23.58
C ASN A 4 -1.28 11.54 -23.39
N PRO A 5 -1.01 12.32 -24.45
CA PRO A 5 -0.21 13.54 -24.38
C PRO A 5 -0.83 14.64 -23.50
N LYS A 6 -2.15 14.58 -23.25
CA LYS A 6 -2.86 15.57 -22.43
C LYS A 6 -2.81 15.24 -20.93
N VAL A 7 -2.57 13.99 -20.58
CA VAL A 7 -2.60 13.52 -19.17
C VAL A 7 -1.20 13.26 -18.67
N HIS A 8 -0.38 12.58 -19.47
CA HIS A 8 0.98 12.15 -19.11
C HIS A 8 1.84 13.24 -18.47
N PRO A 9 1.91 14.48 -18.99
CA PRO A 9 2.76 15.53 -18.42
C PRO A 9 2.41 15.93 -16.98
N HIS A 10 1.25 15.51 -16.47
CA HIS A 10 0.75 15.84 -15.15
C HIS A 10 0.80 14.66 -14.15
N ILE A 11 1.24 13.48 -14.60
CA ILE A 11 1.31 12.30 -13.75
C ILE A 11 2.64 12.29 -12.99
N ASP A 12 2.57 12.23 -11.66
CA ASP A 12 3.73 11.87 -10.85
C ASP A 12 3.92 10.34 -10.81
N PHE A 13 5.14 9.88 -11.08
CA PHE A 13 5.51 8.46 -10.98
C PHE A 13 6.29 8.12 -9.70
N TYR A 14 6.65 9.16 -8.94
CA TYR A 14 7.44 9.08 -7.72
C TYR A 14 6.73 9.84 -6.60
N PRO A 15 6.84 9.39 -5.34
CA PRO A 15 6.41 10.22 -4.23
C PRO A 15 7.25 11.49 -4.18
N ILE A 16 6.63 12.58 -3.72
CA ILE A 16 7.22 13.90 -3.56
C ILE A 16 7.33 14.20 -2.07
N ASP A 17 8.55 14.47 -1.60
CA ASP A 17 8.76 14.97 -0.25
C ASP A 17 8.63 16.49 -0.23
N SER A 18 7.51 16.98 0.31
CA SER A 18 7.25 18.41 0.51
C SER A 18 7.67 18.92 1.89
N GLY A 19 8.33 18.10 2.72
CA GLY A 19 8.69 18.45 4.09
C GLY A 19 7.47 18.72 4.98
N GLY A 20 6.32 18.13 4.66
CA GLY A 20 5.06 18.32 5.37
C GLY A 20 4.35 19.65 5.07
N ARG A 21 4.82 20.42 4.09
CA ARG A 21 4.26 21.73 3.73
C ARG A 21 3.44 21.65 2.46
N ASN A 22 2.40 22.47 2.35
CA ASN A 22 1.58 22.65 1.14
C ASN A 22 1.20 21.31 0.48
N ILE A 23 0.70 20.37 1.27
CA ILE A 23 0.25 19.06 0.78
C ILE A 23 -1.10 19.26 0.11
N TYR A 24 -1.18 19.01 -1.19
CA TYR A 24 -2.41 19.12 -1.97
C TYR A 24 -2.65 17.94 -2.91
N LYS A 25 -1.65 17.09 -3.19
CA LYS A 25 -1.80 15.92 -4.07
C LYS A 25 -1.29 14.63 -3.41
N LEU A 26 -1.79 13.49 -3.87
CA LEU A 26 -1.52 12.19 -3.23
C LEU A 26 -0.07 11.72 -3.36
N SER A 27 0.66 12.15 -4.39
CA SER A 27 2.11 11.94 -4.50
C SER A 27 2.90 12.56 -3.34
N GLN A 28 2.35 13.56 -2.65
CA GLN A 28 2.95 14.15 -1.44
C GLN A 28 2.53 13.44 -0.14
N SER A 29 1.70 12.39 -0.23
CA SER A 29 1.23 11.67 0.95
C SER A 29 2.33 10.82 1.57
N GLN A 30 2.33 10.75 2.90
CA GLN A 30 3.15 9.79 3.65
C GLN A 30 2.88 8.35 3.19
N LYS A 31 1.62 8.04 2.83
CA LYS A 31 1.24 6.70 2.39
C LYS A 31 2.07 6.23 1.19
N TRP A 32 2.15 7.05 0.14
CA TRP A 32 2.96 6.73 -1.04
C TRP A 32 4.47 6.82 -0.74
N ARG A 33 4.91 7.82 0.02
CA ARG A 33 6.34 8.03 0.30
C ARG A 33 6.99 6.89 1.10
N GLU A 34 6.30 6.36 2.11
CA GLU A 34 6.95 5.46 3.07
C GLU A 34 6.10 4.30 3.61
N LEU A 35 4.76 4.36 3.54
CA LEU A 35 3.91 3.34 4.19
C LEU A 35 3.54 2.16 3.27
N LEU A 36 3.78 2.26 1.96
CA LEU A 36 3.61 1.11 1.08
C LEU A 36 4.65 0.03 1.43
N PRO A 37 4.27 -1.26 1.48
CA PRO A 37 5.20 -2.39 1.57
C PRO A 37 6.34 -2.29 0.55
N TYR A 38 7.50 -2.88 0.85
CA TYR A 38 8.68 -2.73 -0.01
C TYR A 38 8.50 -3.30 -1.42
N ASP A 39 7.64 -4.30 -1.58
CA ASP A 39 7.28 -4.94 -2.84
C ASP A 39 6.27 -4.13 -3.66
N LEU A 40 5.56 -3.19 -3.02
CA LEU A 40 4.54 -2.32 -3.63
C LEU A 40 4.94 -0.86 -3.78
N ARG A 41 6.06 -0.41 -3.17
CA ARG A 41 6.57 0.96 -3.34
C ARG A 41 7.36 1.11 -4.64
N VAL A 42 7.80 2.33 -4.94
CA VAL A 42 8.66 2.63 -6.09
C VAL A 42 9.92 1.78 -6.04
N GLN A 43 10.12 0.97 -7.10
CA GLN A 43 11.20 -0.02 -7.16
C GLN A 43 12.50 0.52 -7.74
N MET A 44 12.44 1.45 -8.70
CA MET A 44 13.63 1.86 -9.46
C MET A 44 13.68 3.36 -9.76
N VAL A 45 14.92 3.82 -10.00
CA VAL A 45 15.22 5.09 -10.67
C VAL A 45 16.16 4.84 -11.85
N SER A 46 15.97 5.60 -12.92
CA SER A 46 16.89 5.63 -14.07
C SER A 46 17.79 6.86 -13.97
N VAL A 47 19.10 6.65 -13.98
CA VAL A 47 20.12 7.70 -13.89
C VAL A 47 21.22 7.36 -14.88
N ASN A 48 21.58 8.29 -15.77
CA ASN A 48 22.64 8.11 -16.77
C ASN A 48 22.53 6.80 -17.56
N ASN A 49 21.32 6.45 -18.02
CA ASN A 49 20.99 5.20 -18.71
C ASN A 49 21.27 3.90 -17.90
N LYS A 50 21.44 4.02 -16.59
CA LYS A 50 21.56 2.89 -15.67
C LYS A 50 20.34 2.83 -14.76
N HIS A 51 19.99 1.62 -14.37
CA HIS A 51 18.83 1.35 -13.53
C HIS A 51 19.28 0.93 -12.14
N TYR A 52 18.81 1.65 -11.13
CA TYR A 52 19.09 1.39 -9.72
C TYR A 52 17.79 1.00 -9.03
N TYR A 53 17.82 -0.09 -8.28
CA TYR A 53 16.65 -0.62 -7.59
C TYR A 53 16.83 -0.50 -6.07
N ILE A 54 15.71 -0.43 -5.36
CA ILE A 54 15.72 -0.62 -3.91
C ILE A 54 16.22 -2.04 -3.59
N PHE A 55 16.93 -2.15 -2.48
CA PHE A 55 17.56 -3.40 -2.02
C PHE A 55 18.54 -4.03 -3.02
N GLU A 56 19.17 -3.22 -3.87
CA GLU A 56 20.36 -3.62 -4.62
C GLU A 56 21.54 -2.73 -4.22
N PRO A 57 22.73 -3.29 -3.93
CA PRO A 57 23.87 -2.46 -3.62
C PRO A 57 24.30 -1.62 -4.83
N CYS A 58 24.66 -0.37 -4.61
CA CYS A 58 25.24 0.49 -5.64
C CYS A 58 26.41 1.29 -5.08
N GLN A 59 27.32 1.70 -5.97
CA GLN A 59 28.44 2.56 -5.61
C GLN A 59 28.17 3.99 -6.08
N LEU A 60 28.42 4.94 -5.19
CA LEU A 60 28.38 6.37 -5.50
C LEU A 60 29.63 6.79 -6.27
N SER A 61 29.60 7.98 -6.87
CA SER A 61 30.76 8.63 -7.48
C SER A 61 31.93 8.82 -6.51
N SER A 62 31.64 8.94 -5.21
CA SER A 62 32.64 8.98 -4.14
C SER A 62 33.34 7.63 -3.87
N GLY A 63 32.87 6.54 -4.48
CA GLY A 63 33.34 5.18 -4.20
C GLY A 63 32.63 4.52 -3.01
N MET A 64 31.73 5.21 -2.31
CA MET A 64 30.97 4.64 -1.19
C MET A 64 29.95 3.62 -1.69
N LEU A 65 29.94 2.43 -1.08
CA LEU A 65 28.89 1.42 -1.28
C LEU A 65 27.69 1.73 -0.40
N VAL A 66 26.49 1.80 -0.99
CA VAL A 66 25.22 2.03 -0.29
C VAL A 66 24.13 1.10 -0.84
N ILE A 67 23.02 0.99 -0.12
CA ILE A 67 21.83 0.24 -0.56
C ILE A 67 20.62 1.18 -0.51
N PRO A 68 20.00 1.52 -1.64
CA PRO A 68 18.78 2.32 -1.66
C PRO A 68 17.60 1.56 -1.03
N ILE A 69 16.81 2.26 -0.20
CA ILE A 69 15.63 1.71 0.50
C ILE A 69 14.34 2.43 0.06
N TYR A 70 14.43 3.73 -0.26
CA TYR A 70 13.31 4.53 -0.77
C TYR A 70 13.80 5.45 -1.89
N PHE A 71 12.96 5.67 -2.90
CA PHE A 71 13.15 6.70 -3.92
C PHE A 71 12.03 7.72 -3.86
N TYR A 72 12.38 9.00 -3.97
CA TYR A 72 11.44 10.10 -3.95
C TYR A 72 12.02 11.32 -4.66
N SER A 73 11.16 12.27 -4.98
CA SER A 73 11.57 13.57 -5.50
C SER A 73 11.39 14.66 -4.45
N SER A 74 12.28 15.66 -4.42
CA SER A 74 12.11 16.86 -3.62
C SER A 74 12.71 18.05 -4.34
N GLY A 75 11.96 19.15 -4.46
CA GLY A 75 12.42 20.32 -5.22
C GLY A 75 12.77 20.03 -6.69
N GLY A 76 12.16 19.02 -7.30
CA GLY A 76 12.46 18.58 -8.68
C GLY A 76 13.71 17.70 -8.83
N ILE A 77 14.40 17.40 -7.74
CA ILE A 77 15.59 16.53 -7.73
C ILE A 77 15.20 15.15 -7.20
N MET A 78 15.72 14.09 -7.83
CA MET A 78 15.54 12.72 -7.37
C MET A 78 16.53 12.37 -6.26
N PHE A 79 16.03 11.76 -5.19
CA PHE A 79 16.80 11.32 -4.03
C PHE A 79 16.54 9.85 -3.72
N GLY A 80 17.58 9.20 -3.21
CA GLY A 80 17.49 7.92 -2.52
C GLY A 80 17.64 8.14 -1.01
N LYS A 81 16.78 7.49 -0.22
CA LYS A 81 17.15 7.15 1.17
C LYS A 81 17.96 5.86 1.10
N CYS A 82 19.22 5.94 1.47
CA CYS A 82 20.17 4.84 1.34
C CYS A 82 20.76 4.48 2.70
N ILE A 83 20.98 3.19 2.94
CA ILE A 83 21.72 2.73 4.11
C ILE A 83 23.14 2.34 3.70
N LYS A 84 24.12 2.66 4.53
CA LYS A 84 25.47 2.14 4.39
C LYS A 84 25.51 0.72 4.98
N PRO A 85 25.77 -0.34 4.18
CA PRO A 85 25.79 -1.69 4.72
C PRO A 85 26.97 -1.91 5.65
N ARG A 86 26.74 -2.70 6.71
CA ARG A 86 27.81 -3.30 7.50
C ARG A 86 28.37 -4.48 6.72
N LYS A 87 29.70 -4.60 6.73
CA LYS A 87 30.43 -5.73 6.15
C LYS A 87 30.83 -6.65 7.29
N GLU A 88 30.45 -7.91 7.22
CA GLU A 88 30.85 -8.94 8.18
C GLU A 88 31.69 -10.00 7.48
N GLY A 89 32.72 -10.50 8.18
CA GLY A 89 33.72 -11.38 7.59
C GLY A 89 34.71 -10.66 6.67
N THR A 90 35.65 -11.41 6.12
CA THR A 90 36.57 -10.90 5.08
C THR A 90 36.08 -11.38 3.70
N PRO A 91 36.08 -10.52 2.67
CA PRO A 91 35.80 -10.89 1.27
C PRO A 91 36.58 -12.09 0.71
N GLN A 92 37.71 -12.44 1.31
CA GLN A 92 38.56 -13.57 0.90
C GLN A 92 38.07 -14.89 1.53
N ASP A 93 37.38 -14.81 2.66
CA ASP A 93 36.76 -15.94 3.32
C ASP A 93 35.34 -16.12 2.77
N GLY A 94 34.89 -17.36 2.57
CA GLY A 94 33.53 -17.67 2.09
C GLY A 94 32.38 -17.23 3.02
N ASN A 95 32.69 -16.47 4.07
CA ASN A 95 31.80 -15.96 5.12
C ASN A 95 31.53 -14.45 5.02
N PHE A 96 31.90 -13.80 3.91
CA PHE A 96 31.58 -12.38 3.70
C PHE A 96 30.08 -12.15 3.54
N ASN A 97 29.53 -11.25 4.36
CA ASN A 97 28.13 -10.87 4.34
C ASN A 97 27.96 -9.34 4.30
N ILE A 98 26.94 -8.90 3.56
CA ILE A 98 26.43 -7.55 3.59
C ILE A 98 25.19 -7.54 4.48
N VAL A 99 25.22 -6.69 5.52
CA VAL A 99 24.18 -6.63 6.54
C VAL A 99 23.59 -5.24 6.62
N ILE A 100 22.27 -5.15 6.68
CA ILE A 100 21.52 -3.90 6.93
C ILE A 100 20.56 -4.07 8.11
N LEU A 101 20.05 -2.96 8.65
CA LEU A 101 18.98 -3.00 9.64
C LEU A 101 17.66 -3.35 8.95
N GLY A 102 16.97 -4.38 9.44
CA GLY A 102 15.65 -4.76 8.95
C GLY A 102 14.56 -3.78 9.40
N ASN A 103 13.49 -3.66 8.61
CA ASN A 103 12.33 -2.79 8.90
C ASN A 103 12.69 -1.33 9.18
N ILE A 104 13.71 -0.79 8.50
CA ILE A 104 14.18 0.57 8.73
C ILE A 104 13.12 1.62 8.27
N PRO A 105 12.60 2.47 9.17
CA PRO A 105 11.61 3.47 8.81
C PRO A 105 12.23 4.59 7.98
N TYR A 106 11.44 5.25 7.13
CA TYR A 106 11.89 6.35 6.26
C TYR A 106 12.58 7.49 7.00
N THR A 107 12.15 7.77 8.24
CA THR A 107 12.69 8.82 9.10
C THR A 107 13.90 8.38 9.93
N SER A 108 14.40 7.16 9.74
CA SER A 108 15.54 6.64 10.50
C SER A 108 16.79 7.50 10.29
N PRO A 109 17.53 7.87 11.35
CA PRO A 109 18.78 8.60 11.24
C PRO A 109 19.90 7.80 10.55
N GLU A 110 19.75 6.47 10.47
CA GLU A 110 20.68 5.57 9.77
C GLU A 110 20.56 5.64 8.24
N LEU A 111 19.50 6.29 7.73
CA LEU A 111 19.31 6.50 6.29
C LEU A 111 19.96 7.82 5.84
N LEU A 112 20.96 7.68 4.97
CA LEU A 112 21.56 8.79 4.24
C LEU A 112 20.59 9.29 3.17
N THR A 113 20.50 10.61 3.01
CA THR A 113 19.79 11.23 1.90
C THR A 113 20.80 11.56 0.81
N ILE A 114 20.70 10.88 -0.33
CA ILE A 114 21.69 10.94 -1.40
C ILE A 114 21.00 11.37 -2.68
N SER A 115 21.58 12.33 -3.41
CA SER A 115 21.05 12.67 -4.73
C SER A 115 21.24 11.47 -5.66
N CYS A 116 20.21 11.06 -6.39
CA CYS A 116 20.33 9.96 -7.34
C CYS A 116 21.39 10.25 -8.43
N ALA A 117 21.71 11.52 -8.69
CA ALA A 117 22.79 11.90 -9.60
C ALA A 117 24.19 11.46 -9.14
N GLU A 118 24.37 11.15 -7.85
CA GLU A 118 25.64 10.62 -7.32
C GLU A 118 25.80 9.12 -7.57
N PHE A 119 24.75 8.41 -8.02
CA PHE A 119 24.83 6.98 -8.28
C PHE A 119 25.68 6.72 -9.53
N CYS A 120 26.69 5.86 -9.40
CA CYS A 120 27.70 5.66 -10.44
C CYS A 120 27.73 4.22 -10.97
N LEU A 121 27.85 3.22 -10.07
CA LEU A 121 27.91 1.80 -10.45
C LEU A 121 26.72 1.04 -9.87
N THR A 122 26.08 0.24 -10.72
CA THR A 122 25.06 -0.74 -10.34
C THR A 122 25.71 -1.96 -9.69
N PHE A 123 24.96 -2.80 -8.98
CA PHE A 123 25.52 -3.98 -8.28
C PHE A 123 26.36 -4.89 -9.18
N SER A 124 26.00 -4.98 -10.47
CA SER A 124 26.69 -5.81 -11.47
C SER A 124 28.04 -5.23 -11.92
N GLU A 125 28.25 -3.93 -11.74
CA GLU A 125 29.48 -3.23 -12.10
C GLU A 125 30.42 -3.08 -10.89
N VAL A 126 29.89 -3.21 -9.67
CA VAL A 126 30.71 -3.12 -8.45
C VAL A 126 31.58 -4.36 -8.32
N CYS A 127 32.89 -4.13 -8.30
CA CYS A 127 33.88 -5.14 -7.94
C CYS A 127 34.41 -4.89 -6.52
N MET A 128 34.63 -5.98 -5.80
CA MET A 128 35.33 -6.01 -4.52
C MET A 128 36.78 -6.45 -4.75
N TRP A 129 37.52 -6.68 -3.66
CA TRP A 129 38.95 -7.00 -3.68
C TRP A 129 39.30 -8.08 -4.71
N GLY A 130 40.40 -7.86 -5.45
CA GLY A 130 40.83 -8.78 -6.51
C GLY A 130 39.94 -8.76 -7.76
N ASN A 131 39.17 -7.68 -7.99
CA ASN A 131 38.23 -7.54 -9.11
C ASN A 131 37.10 -8.59 -9.13
N LEU A 132 36.79 -9.19 -7.98
CA LEU A 132 35.67 -10.12 -7.87
C LEU A 132 34.34 -9.36 -7.87
N PRO A 133 33.36 -9.73 -8.70
CA PRO A 133 32.04 -9.10 -8.70
C PRO A 133 31.38 -9.16 -7.32
N LEU A 134 30.79 -8.05 -6.88
CA LEU A 134 30.13 -7.95 -5.57
C LEU A 134 29.12 -9.07 -5.34
N ALA A 135 28.28 -9.33 -6.35
CA ALA A 135 27.26 -10.37 -6.32
C ALA A 135 27.85 -11.76 -6.01
N THR A 136 29.03 -12.08 -6.56
CA THR A 136 29.72 -13.35 -6.27
C THR A 136 30.19 -13.41 -4.82
N VAL A 137 30.79 -12.33 -4.32
CA VAL A 137 31.40 -12.29 -2.97
C VAL A 137 30.35 -12.42 -1.86
N CYS A 138 29.22 -11.71 -1.99
CA CYS A 138 28.12 -11.79 -1.00
C CYS A 138 27.03 -12.78 -1.39
N LYS A 139 27.27 -13.65 -2.39
CA LYS A 139 26.32 -14.67 -2.87
C LYS A 139 24.96 -14.09 -3.24
N SER A 140 24.94 -12.85 -3.74
CA SER A 140 23.72 -12.14 -4.13
C SER A 140 22.68 -11.98 -3.00
N ILE A 141 23.15 -11.93 -1.74
CA ILE A 141 22.30 -11.83 -0.56
C ILE A 141 22.69 -10.61 0.27
N ILE A 142 21.68 -9.82 0.65
CA ILE A 142 21.74 -8.85 1.73
C ILE A 142 21.05 -9.47 2.94
N TRP A 143 21.66 -9.41 4.11
CA TRP A 143 21.05 -9.91 5.34
C TRP A 143 20.43 -8.75 6.13
N GLU A 144 19.12 -8.77 6.28
CA GLU A 144 18.40 -7.89 7.19
C GLU A 144 18.52 -8.40 8.62
N ARG A 145 19.11 -7.57 9.48
CA ARG A 145 19.23 -7.85 10.91
C ARG A 145 17.98 -7.34 11.63
N HIS A 146 17.23 -8.27 12.21
CA HIS A 146 16.18 -8.01 13.19
C HIS A 146 16.73 -8.25 14.61
N GLN A 147 15.91 -8.05 15.65
CA GLN A 147 16.37 -8.16 17.04
C GLN A 147 17.08 -9.49 17.34
N ASN A 148 16.51 -10.62 16.88
CA ASN A 148 17.00 -11.97 17.17
C ASN A 148 17.15 -12.87 15.92
N SER A 149 17.09 -12.29 14.71
CA SER A 149 17.15 -13.08 13.48
C SER A 149 17.76 -12.30 12.32
N TYR A 150 18.25 -13.05 11.33
CA TYR A 150 18.68 -12.52 10.05
C TYR A 150 17.75 -13.05 8.96
N GLN A 151 17.24 -12.16 8.12
CA GLN A 151 16.41 -12.52 6.98
C GLN A 151 17.16 -12.19 5.68
N PRO A 152 17.23 -13.13 4.72
CA PRO A 152 17.90 -12.87 3.46
C PRO A 152 16.99 -12.06 2.51
N ILE A 153 17.56 -11.02 1.91
CA ILE A 153 17.03 -10.35 0.73
C ILE A 153 17.95 -10.69 -0.44
N ASN A 154 17.41 -11.42 -1.42
CA ASN A 154 18.12 -11.73 -2.64
C ASN A 154 18.12 -10.52 -3.59
N PHE A 155 19.25 -10.31 -4.27
CA PHE A 155 19.34 -9.42 -5.41
C PHE A 155 19.94 -10.14 -6.63
N PRO A 156 19.60 -9.78 -7.88
CA PRO A 156 18.84 -8.61 -8.31
C PRO A 156 17.40 -8.58 -7.81
N ASN A 157 16.86 -7.38 -7.64
CA ASN A 157 15.47 -7.14 -7.28
C ASN A 157 14.55 -7.87 -8.29
N PRO A 158 13.50 -8.59 -7.86
CA PRO A 158 12.59 -9.30 -8.76
C PRO A 158 11.99 -8.42 -9.87
N TRP A 159 11.78 -7.13 -9.59
CA TRP A 159 11.31 -6.16 -10.58
C TRP A 159 12.32 -5.86 -11.67
N ARG A 160 13.63 -5.99 -11.41
CA ARG A 160 14.65 -5.87 -12.45
C ARG A 160 14.48 -6.97 -13.51
N VAL A 161 14.20 -8.18 -13.07
CA VAL A 161 13.96 -9.33 -13.96
C VAL A 161 12.69 -9.11 -14.78
N LYS A 162 11.59 -8.71 -14.12
CA LYS A 162 10.30 -8.41 -14.78
C LYS A 162 10.40 -7.28 -15.79
N ALA A 163 11.12 -6.22 -15.45
CA ALA A 163 11.30 -5.06 -16.33
C ALA A 163 12.13 -5.39 -17.56
N ASN A 164 13.04 -6.37 -17.48
CA ASN A 164 13.89 -6.80 -18.60
C ASN A 164 14.53 -5.60 -19.34
N GLY A 165 15.11 -4.68 -18.58
CA GLY A 165 15.74 -3.47 -19.11
C GLY A 165 14.80 -2.30 -19.42
N LYS A 166 13.48 -2.42 -19.24
CA LYS A 166 12.54 -1.29 -19.32
C LYS A 166 12.63 -0.40 -18.07
N ILE A 167 12.24 0.86 -18.22
CA ILE A 167 11.95 1.74 -17.08
C ILE A 167 10.65 1.27 -16.41
N ILE A 168 10.58 1.36 -15.08
CA ILE A 168 9.36 1.08 -14.32
C ILE A 168 8.64 2.39 -14.01
N ARG A 169 7.34 2.45 -14.32
CA ARG A 169 6.44 3.52 -13.87
C ARG A 169 5.55 3.00 -12.75
N HIS A 170 5.67 3.60 -11.58
CA HIS A 170 4.79 3.32 -10.46
C HIS A 170 3.54 4.21 -10.56
N LEU A 171 2.41 3.60 -10.85
CA LEU A 171 1.13 4.23 -11.15
C LEU A 171 0.04 3.76 -10.19
N PRO A 172 0.06 4.20 -8.92
CA PRO A 172 -0.96 3.81 -7.98
C PRO A 172 -2.28 4.52 -8.31
N ILE A 173 -3.39 3.88 -7.95
CA ILE A 173 -4.75 4.36 -8.22
C ILE A 173 -5.48 4.69 -6.93
N THR A 174 -6.47 5.57 -7.02
CA THR A 174 -7.55 5.62 -6.04
C THR A 174 -8.73 4.86 -6.60
N LEU A 175 -9.27 3.94 -5.81
CA LEU A 175 -10.45 3.16 -6.17
C LEU A 175 -11.67 3.84 -5.54
N TYR A 176 -12.79 3.89 -6.26
CA TYR A 176 -14.04 4.43 -5.77
C TYR A 176 -15.17 3.45 -6.06
N CYS A 177 -16.05 3.27 -5.09
CA CYS A 177 -17.25 2.46 -5.22
C CYS A 177 -18.43 3.29 -4.74
N ASP A 178 -19.52 3.33 -5.50
CA ASP A 178 -20.71 4.08 -5.10
C ASP A 178 -21.99 3.47 -5.65
N ASP A 179 -23.09 3.77 -4.96
CA ASP A 179 -24.42 3.43 -5.39
C ASP A 179 -25.06 4.52 -6.25
N THR A 180 -25.14 4.23 -7.55
CA THR A 180 -25.83 5.09 -8.50
C THR A 180 -27.22 4.53 -8.76
N SER A 181 -28.20 5.41 -9.04
CA SER A 181 -29.54 4.97 -9.45
C SER A 181 -29.71 5.19 -10.94
N GLY A 182 -30.21 4.16 -11.64
CA GLY A 182 -30.61 4.29 -13.05
C GLY A 182 -31.85 5.17 -13.27
N ASN A 183 -32.49 5.63 -12.19
CA ASN A 183 -33.67 6.51 -12.18
C ASN A 183 -33.40 7.79 -11.38
N VAL A 184 -34.27 8.80 -11.54
CA VAL A 184 -34.24 10.08 -10.79
C VAL A 184 -34.36 9.89 -9.26
N SER A 185 -34.78 8.70 -8.79
CA SER A 185 -34.83 8.36 -7.35
C SER A 185 -33.92 7.18 -6.99
N LYS A 186 -33.16 7.30 -5.89
CA LYS A 186 -32.27 6.26 -5.33
C LYS A 186 -32.97 4.99 -4.81
N LYS A 187 -34.31 4.95 -4.78
CA LYS A 187 -35.07 3.84 -4.16
C LYS A 187 -35.30 2.63 -5.07
N TRP A 188 -35.20 2.79 -6.39
CA TRP A 188 -35.55 1.74 -7.35
C TRP A 188 -34.44 1.66 -8.41
N ASN A 189 -33.88 0.46 -8.63
CA ASN A 189 -32.74 0.16 -9.52
C ASN A 189 -31.39 0.72 -9.05
N LYS A 190 -30.94 0.27 -7.87
CA LYS A 190 -29.57 0.51 -7.37
C LYS A 190 -28.56 -0.20 -8.28
N GLN A 191 -27.55 0.54 -8.72
CA GLN A 191 -26.39 0.02 -9.44
C GLN A 191 -25.14 0.30 -8.61
N MET A 192 -24.37 -0.74 -8.33
CA MET A 192 -23.08 -0.60 -7.69
C MET A 192 -22.03 -0.44 -8.77
N SER A 193 -21.24 0.64 -8.72
CA SER A 193 -20.25 0.92 -9.77
C SER A 193 -18.87 1.20 -9.18
N PHE A 194 -17.85 0.61 -9.80
CA PHE A 194 -16.45 0.86 -9.49
C PHE A 194 -15.82 1.77 -10.53
N TYR A 195 -15.04 2.73 -10.02
CA TYR A 195 -14.23 3.64 -10.81
C TYR A 195 -12.83 3.73 -10.23
N TYR A 196 -11.88 4.19 -11.03
CA TYR A 196 -10.58 4.61 -10.52
C TYR A 196 -10.14 5.95 -11.10
N THR A 197 -9.23 6.61 -10.39
CA THR A 197 -8.43 7.73 -10.90
C THR A 197 -6.96 7.47 -10.59
N LEU A 198 -6.06 8.00 -11.41
CA LEU A 198 -4.62 7.91 -11.14
C LEU A 198 -4.24 8.78 -9.94
N ALA A 199 -3.64 8.20 -8.90
CA ALA A 199 -3.23 8.94 -7.72
C ALA A 199 -2.05 9.89 -7.98
N GLY A 200 -1.31 9.68 -9.07
CA GLY A 200 -0.25 10.58 -9.53
C GLY A 200 -0.75 11.91 -10.10
N LEU A 201 -2.05 12.06 -10.36
CA LEU A 201 -2.61 13.32 -10.87
C LEU A 201 -2.90 14.32 -9.73
N PRO A 202 -2.70 15.63 -9.96
CA PRO A 202 -3.15 16.65 -9.02
C PRO A 202 -4.69 16.70 -8.96
N PRO A 203 -5.30 17.11 -7.82
CA PRO A 203 -6.76 17.13 -7.65
C PRO A 203 -7.54 17.85 -8.75
N LYS A 204 -6.98 18.96 -9.26
CA LYS A 204 -7.59 19.75 -10.35
C LYS A 204 -7.84 18.91 -11.61
N LEU A 205 -7.02 17.89 -11.85
CA LEU A 205 -7.16 16.98 -12.99
C LEU A 205 -7.87 15.69 -12.59
N SER A 206 -7.52 15.07 -11.46
CA SER A 206 -8.17 13.82 -11.02
C SER A 206 -9.69 13.98 -10.80
N ASN A 207 -10.15 15.19 -10.46
CA ASN A 207 -11.57 15.49 -10.29
C ASN A 207 -12.32 15.79 -11.60
N GLN A 208 -11.62 15.79 -12.75
CA GLN A 208 -12.27 15.94 -14.05
C GLN A 208 -12.81 14.59 -14.50
N GLN A 209 -14.03 14.58 -15.04
CA GLN A 209 -14.65 13.37 -15.60
C GLN A 209 -13.75 12.64 -16.59
N TYR A 210 -12.93 13.39 -17.35
CA TYR A 210 -11.96 12.85 -18.30
C TYR A 210 -10.95 11.87 -17.69
N ASN A 211 -10.59 12.04 -16.40
CA ASN A 211 -9.62 11.21 -15.70
C ASN A 211 -10.28 10.24 -14.70
N CYS A 212 -11.60 10.07 -14.80
CA CYS A 212 -12.38 9.10 -14.03
C CYS A 212 -12.70 7.90 -14.92
N HIS A 213 -12.13 6.75 -14.58
CA HIS A 213 -12.20 5.56 -15.42
C HIS A 213 -13.14 4.54 -14.80
N PHE A 214 -14.12 4.10 -15.60
CA PHE A 214 -15.06 3.06 -15.22
C PHE A 214 -14.38 1.68 -15.22
N LEU A 215 -14.68 0.84 -14.23
CA LEU A 215 -14.21 -0.55 -14.16
C LEU A 215 -15.36 -1.53 -14.38
N SER A 216 -16.40 -1.45 -13.54
CA SER A 216 -17.50 -2.41 -13.57
C SER A 216 -18.75 -1.82 -12.91
N THR A 217 -19.91 -2.34 -13.30
CA THR A 217 -21.19 -2.03 -12.65
C THR A 217 -22.06 -3.27 -12.59
N SER A 218 -22.87 -3.38 -11.54
CA SER A 218 -23.92 -4.39 -11.47
C SER A 218 -25.13 -3.89 -10.69
N ASN A 219 -26.30 -4.33 -11.11
CA ASN A 219 -27.56 -4.18 -10.38
C ASN A 219 -27.94 -5.44 -9.60
N THR A 220 -27.17 -6.53 -9.72
CA THR A 220 -27.42 -7.80 -9.02
C THR A 220 -26.33 -8.14 -8.01
N ALA A 221 -25.11 -7.63 -8.20
CA ALA A 221 -23.96 -7.93 -7.35
C ALA A 221 -23.67 -6.79 -6.36
N GLY A 222 -23.24 -7.16 -5.15
CA GLY A 222 -22.80 -6.24 -4.11
C GLY A 222 -21.41 -5.64 -4.37
N ALA A 223 -20.99 -4.68 -3.53
CA ALA A 223 -19.67 -4.05 -3.68
C ALA A 223 -18.53 -5.07 -3.53
N LEU A 224 -18.62 -5.98 -2.56
CA LEU A 224 -17.60 -6.99 -2.30
C LEU A 224 -17.51 -8.05 -3.41
N GLU A 225 -18.64 -8.44 -3.99
CA GLU A 225 -18.68 -9.41 -5.11
C GLU A 225 -18.03 -8.83 -6.37
N LEU A 226 -18.30 -7.56 -6.69
CA LEU A 226 -17.63 -6.87 -7.79
C LEU A 226 -16.13 -6.64 -7.49
N ALA A 227 -15.79 -6.35 -6.24
CA ALA A 227 -14.41 -6.11 -5.84
C ALA A 227 -13.52 -7.34 -6.00
N ASP A 228 -14.04 -8.56 -5.85
CA ASP A 228 -13.25 -9.80 -5.92
C ASP A 228 -12.44 -9.91 -7.23
N GLN A 229 -13.10 -9.70 -8.37
CA GLN A 229 -12.43 -9.71 -9.67
C GLN A 229 -11.45 -8.54 -9.83
N ILE A 230 -11.85 -7.35 -9.41
CA ILE A 230 -11.04 -6.13 -9.51
C ILE A 230 -9.74 -6.27 -8.68
N VAL A 231 -9.83 -6.82 -7.46
CA VAL A 231 -8.70 -7.06 -6.57
C VAL A 231 -7.74 -8.08 -7.19
N GLY A 232 -8.26 -9.14 -7.82
CA GLY A 232 -7.43 -10.11 -8.55
C GLY A 232 -6.55 -9.46 -9.62
N GLU A 233 -7.14 -8.61 -10.46
CA GLU A 233 -6.40 -7.87 -11.51
C GLU A 233 -5.41 -6.86 -10.93
N ILE A 234 -5.81 -6.10 -9.89
CA ILE A 234 -4.91 -5.13 -9.27
C ILE A 234 -3.73 -5.82 -8.58
N ASN A 235 -3.96 -6.94 -7.90
CA ASN A 235 -2.87 -7.73 -7.32
C ASN A 235 -1.93 -8.27 -8.40
N ASN A 236 -2.47 -8.67 -9.56
CA ASN A 236 -1.64 -9.08 -10.70
C ASN A 236 -0.78 -7.90 -11.20
N MET A 237 -1.36 -6.72 -11.41
CA MET A 237 -0.62 -5.52 -11.82
C MET A 237 0.39 -5.04 -10.77
N GLY A 238 0.07 -5.20 -9.48
CA GLY A 238 0.95 -4.83 -8.37
C GLY A 238 2.06 -5.82 -8.12
N THR A 239 1.91 -7.08 -8.57
CA THR A 239 2.92 -8.14 -8.39
C THR A 239 3.75 -8.36 -9.64
N HIS A 240 3.17 -8.32 -10.83
CA HIS A 240 3.84 -8.66 -12.10
C HIS A 240 4.06 -7.44 -13.00
N GLY A 241 3.23 -6.42 -12.84
CA GLY A 241 3.19 -5.29 -13.76
C GLY A 241 2.68 -5.65 -15.15
N PHE A 242 2.60 -4.66 -16.03
CA PHE A 242 2.21 -4.82 -17.43
C PHE A 242 2.98 -3.82 -18.30
N THR A 243 3.10 -4.10 -19.61
CA THR A 243 3.77 -3.16 -20.52
C THR A 243 2.78 -2.10 -21.01
N ASP A 244 3.19 -0.84 -21.04
CA ASP A 244 2.47 0.26 -21.68
C ASP A 244 3.47 1.22 -22.33
N PHE A 245 3.00 2.05 -23.26
CA PHE A 245 3.82 3.04 -23.94
C PHE A 245 3.86 4.35 -23.15
N ASP A 246 5.06 4.82 -22.81
CA ASP A 246 5.26 6.08 -22.11
C ASP A 246 5.42 7.25 -23.09
N TYR A 247 4.43 8.15 -23.12
CA TYR A 247 4.47 9.32 -24.00
C TYR A 247 5.67 10.23 -23.74
N GLY A 248 6.07 10.47 -22.48
CA GLY A 248 7.19 11.36 -22.18
C GLY A 248 8.55 10.78 -22.54
N LEU A 249 8.70 9.45 -22.43
CA LEU A 249 9.95 8.75 -22.74
C LEU A 249 10.00 8.21 -24.18
N GLN A 250 8.87 8.18 -24.89
CA GLN A 250 8.73 7.64 -26.25
C GLN A 250 9.23 6.19 -26.37
N GLN A 251 8.94 5.36 -25.37
CA GLN A 251 9.32 3.95 -25.34
C GLN A 251 8.36 3.13 -24.48
N ASP A 252 8.39 1.82 -24.67
CA ASP A 252 7.69 0.88 -23.80
C ASP A 252 8.32 0.84 -22.40
N VAL A 253 7.47 0.88 -21.39
CA VAL A 253 7.83 0.79 -19.99
C VAL A 253 7.11 -0.36 -19.31
N LEU A 254 7.61 -0.79 -18.15
CA LEU A 254 6.84 -1.67 -17.26
C LEU A 254 6.05 -0.80 -16.27
N VAL A 255 4.74 -0.97 -16.24
CA VAL A 255 3.87 -0.29 -15.28
C VAL A 255 3.63 -1.20 -14.09
N MET A 256 3.75 -0.63 -12.90
CA MET A 256 3.39 -1.24 -11.63
C MET A 256 2.26 -0.41 -11.01
N SER A 257 1.13 -1.05 -10.68
CA SER A 257 -0.05 -0.36 -10.15
C SER A 257 -0.56 -1.03 -8.88
N SER A 258 -1.05 -0.23 -7.94
CA SER A 258 -1.60 -0.68 -6.66
C SER A 258 -2.69 0.29 -6.19
N VAL A 259 -3.57 -0.17 -5.29
CA VAL A 259 -4.57 0.73 -4.67
C VAL A 259 -3.89 1.56 -3.59
N LEU A 260 -3.74 2.87 -3.82
CA LEU A 260 -3.27 3.79 -2.79
C LEU A 260 -4.32 4.02 -1.73
N CYS A 261 -5.59 4.20 -2.11
CA CYS A 261 -6.71 4.28 -1.18
C CYS A 261 -8.03 3.95 -1.87
N VAL A 262 -9.02 3.57 -1.04
CA VAL A 262 -10.40 3.40 -1.46
C VAL A 262 -11.20 4.59 -0.95
N LEU A 263 -11.83 5.30 -1.87
CA LEU A 263 -12.72 6.43 -1.61
C LEU A 263 -14.16 5.90 -1.47
N GLY A 264 -14.91 6.48 -0.55
CA GLY A 264 -16.28 6.08 -0.26
C GLY A 264 -16.83 6.94 0.86
N ASP A 265 -18.16 6.98 0.95
CA ASP A 265 -18.83 7.53 2.12
C ASP A 265 -18.73 6.56 3.32
N SER A 266 -19.27 6.96 4.47
CA SER A 266 -19.17 6.14 5.68
C SER A 266 -19.84 4.76 5.54
N PRO A 267 -21.04 4.63 4.95
CA PRO A 267 -21.63 3.34 4.58
C PRO A 267 -20.75 2.48 3.69
N MET A 268 -20.24 3.02 2.57
CA MET A 268 -19.42 2.23 1.65
C MET A 268 -18.11 1.77 2.31
N HIS A 269 -17.46 2.63 3.08
CA HIS A 269 -16.27 2.23 3.84
C HIS A 269 -16.58 1.18 4.89
N ALA A 270 -17.74 1.25 5.56
CA ALA A 270 -18.17 0.24 6.52
C ALA A 270 -18.33 -1.13 5.83
N GLU A 271 -18.98 -1.17 4.66
CA GLU A 271 -19.14 -2.38 3.85
C GLU A 271 -17.79 -2.95 3.37
N ILE A 272 -16.94 -2.13 2.76
CA ILE A 272 -15.65 -2.58 2.19
C ILE A 272 -14.67 -3.06 3.26
N THR A 273 -14.74 -2.51 4.47
CA THR A 273 -13.79 -2.85 5.56
C THR A 273 -14.35 -3.87 6.55
N ASN A 274 -15.57 -4.37 6.34
CA ASN A 274 -16.29 -5.23 7.29
C ASN A 274 -16.37 -4.62 8.70
N THR A 275 -16.64 -3.30 8.78
CA THR A 275 -16.74 -2.57 10.05
C THR A 275 -18.13 -1.97 10.23
N PRO A 276 -18.58 -1.75 11.46
CA PRO A 276 -19.87 -1.12 11.71
C PRO A 276 -19.87 0.37 11.34
N LEU A 277 -21.05 0.90 11.01
CA LEU A 277 -21.24 2.33 10.75
C LEU A 277 -20.78 3.21 11.94
N PRO A 278 -19.79 4.11 11.75
CA PRO A 278 -19.15 4.81 12.87
C PRO A 278 -20.07 5.61 13.79
N GLY A 279 -21.09 6.28 13.22
CA GLY A 279 -21.98 7.16 13.98
C GLY A 279 -22.80 6.45 15.05
N ALA A 280 -23.26 5.22 14.76
CA ALA A 280 -24.07 4.41 15.66
C ALA A 280 -23.28 3.37 16.46
N SER A 281 -22.08 3.02 15.99
CA SER A 281 -21.26 1.95 16.56
C SER A 281 -20.67 2.31 17.92
N LEU A 282 -20.55 1.34 18.81
CA LEU A 282 -19.72 1.40 20.02
C LEU A 282 -18.22 1.31 19.70
N ASN A 283 -17.87 0.71 18.56
CA ASN A 283 -16.52 0.58 18.01
C ASN A 283 -16.45 1.34 16.68
N PRO A 284 -16.29 2.68 16.69
CA PRO A 284 -16.43 3.50 15.49
C PRO A 284 -15.20 3.49 14.57
N CYS A 285 -14.03 3.07 15.06
CA CYS A 285 -12.80 3.10 14.27
C CYS A 285 -12.62 1.83 13.45
N ARG A 286 -12.19 2.02 12.20
CA ARG A 286 -11.92 0.93 11.25
C ARG A 286 -10.49 0.38 11.33
N ILE A 287 -9.62 1.10 12.01
CA ILE A 287 -8.16 0.86 12.02
C ILE A 287 -7.69 0.40 13.40
N CYS A 288 -8.32 0.84 14.48
CA CYS A 288 -7.94 0.50 15.85
C CYS A 288 -9.14 0.00 16.66
N HIS A 289 -8.86 -0.46 17.87
CA HIS A 289 -9.84 -0.95 18.84
C HIS A 289 -10.50 0.17 19.66
N LEU A 290 -10.46 1.43 19.17
CA LEU A 290 -11.19 2.53 19.79
C LEU A 290 -12.68 2.17 19.91
N GLY A 291 -13.17 2.16 21.15
CA GLY A 291 -14.55 1.83 21.45
C GLY A 291 -14.98 2.27 22.84
N VAL A 292 -16.27 2.10 23.10
CA VAL A 292 -16.93 2.45 24.37
C VAL A 292 -17.98 1.41 24.74
N SER A 293 -18.30 1.26 26.02
CA SER A 293 -19.36 0.35 26.46
C SER A 293 -20.76 0.91 26.20
N SER A 294 -20.92 2.24 26.18
CA SER A 294 -22.17 2.91 25.84
C SER A 294 -21.96 4.19 25.03
N ARG A 295 -22.97 4.63 24.27
CA ARG A 295 -22.83 5.77 23.35
C ARG A 295 -22.57 7.09 24.09
N SER A 296 -23.04 7.25 25.32
CA SER A 296 -22.80 8.46 26.12
C SER A 296 -21.32 8.64 26.49
N GLN A 297 -20.53 7.57 26.50
CA GLN A 297 -19.10 7.65 26.84
C GLN A 297 -18.24 8.25 25.71
N LYS A 298 -18.79 8.42 24.49
CA LYS A 298 -18.05 9.06 23.39
C LYS A 298 -17.72 10.53 23.64
N SER A 299 -18.42 11.18 24.58
CA SER A 299 -18.11 12.55 25.02
C SER A 299 -17.16 12.61 26.22
N GLU A 300 -16.76 11.46 26.78
CA GLU A 300 -15.82 11.42 27.90
C GLU A 300 -14.39 11.70 27.45
N ALA A 301 -13.59 12.27 28.36
CA ALA A 301 -12.22 12.68 28.06
C ALA A 301 -11.35 11.52 27.56
N ASP A 302 -11.48 10.34 28.16
CA ASP A 302 -10.69 9.15 27.79
C ASP A 302 -10.92 8.74 26.34
N PHE A 303 -12.19 8.75 25.89
CA PHE A 303 -12.50 8.47 24.50
C PHE A 303 -11.89 9.52 23.57
N VAL A 304 -11.96 10.80 23.93
CA VAL A 304 -11.39 11.89 23.14
C VAL A 304 -9.87 11.78 23.05
N TYR A 305 -9.18 11.45 24.15
CA TYR A 305 -7.73 11.21 24.15
C TYR A 305 -7.38 10.05 23.21
N GLN A 306 -8.03 8.90 23.37
CA GLN A 306 -7.79 7.73 22.51
C GLN A 306 -8.11 8.01 21.04
N PHE A 307 -9.19 8.75 20.75
CA PHE A 307 -9.56 9.17 19.40
C PHE A 307 -8.47 10.02 18.74
N LEU A 308 -7.80 10.89 19.51
CA LEU A 308 -6.67 11.68 19.05
C LEU A 308 -5.34 10.90 19.04
N GLY A 309 -5.37 9.61 19.36
CA GLY A 309 -4.20 8.74 19.40
C GLY A 309 -3.27 9.01 20.59
N MET A 310 -3.83 9.45 21.71
CA MET A 310 -3.10 9.80 22.93
C MET A 310 -3.67 9.08 24.15
N ASP A 311 -2.84 8.88 25.18
CA ASP A 311 -3.32 8.49 26.51
C ASP A 311 -3.76 9.72 27.32
N ALA A 312 -4.25 9.49 28.54
CA ALA A 312 -4.66 10.56 29.46
C ALA A 312 -3.52 11.52 29.87
N HIS A 313 -2.26 11.16 29.59
CA HIS A 313 -1.08 11.98 29.85
C HIS A 313 -0.58 12.71 28.58
N GLY A 314 -1.23 12.51 27.43
CA GLY A 314 -0.83 13.10 26.16
C GLY A 314 0.26 12.33 25.43
N ASN A 315 0.66 11.14 25.91
CA ASN A 315 1.65 10.32 25.21
C ASN A 315 1.03 9.75 23.93
N ARG A 316 1.79 9.82 22.82
CA ARG A 316 1.40 9.26 21.52
C ARG A 316 1.97 7.85 21.34
N GLY A 317 1.37 7.08 20.44
CA GLY A 317 1.83 5.71 20.13
C GLY A 317 1.19 4.63 21.00
N VAL A 318 0.12 4.98 21.71
CA VAL A 318 -0.67 4.07 22.56
C VAL A 318 -1.85 3.43 21.82
N ILE A 319 -1.93 3.60 20.50
CA ILE A 319 -3.05 3.10 19.69
C ILE A 319 -2.93 1.59 19.56
N ASP A 320 -3.94 0.89 20.04
CA ASP A 320 -4.11 -0.54 19.84
C ASP A 320 -4.77 -0.81 18.47
N TYR A 321 -3.95 -1.12 17.48
CA TYR A 321 -4.38 -1.32 16.10
C TYR A 321 -5.01 -2.69 15.89
N ARG A 322 -6.05 -2.74 15.06
CA ARG A 322 -6.59 -3.99 14.54
C ARG A 322 -5.55 -4.66 13.65
N SER A 323 -5.44 -5.98 13.75
CA SER A 323 -4.69 -6.76 12.75
C SER A 323 -5.64 -7.38 11.73
N TRP A 324 -5.12 -7.64 10.52
CA TRP A 324 -5.91 -8.29 9.48
C TRP A 324 -6.30 -9.72 9.86
N ASP A 325 -5.35 -10.47 10.43
CA ASP A 325 -5.58 -11.84 10.90
C ASP A 325 -6.65 -11.90 12.00
N GLU A 326 -6.65 -10.94 12.92
CA GLU A 326 -7.69 -10.81 13.93
C GLU A 326 -9.06 -10.58 13.30
N ASN A 327 -9.19 -9.67 12.33
CA ASN A 327 -10.46 -9.43 11.65
C ASN A 327 -10.94 -10.66 10.87
N ILE A 328 -10.03 -11.41 10.24
CA ILE A 328 -10.36 -12.69 9.58
C ILE A 328 -10.91 -13.69 10.59
N ASN A 329 -10.22 -13.87 11.72
CA ASN A 329 -10.64 -14.82 12.76
C ASN A 329 -11.99 -14.44 13.37
N ARG A 330 -12.18 -13.16 13.71
CA ARG A 330 -13.47 -12.64 14.19
C ARG A 330 -14.59 -12.84 13.17
N SER A 331 -14.32 -12.67 11.88
CA SER A 331 -15.33 -12.93 10.82
C SER A 331 -15.71 -14.40 10.74
N LYS A 332 -14.74 -15.32 10.89
CA LYS A 332 -15.00 -16.77 10.97
C LYS A 332 -15.79 -17.14 12.23
N GLU A 333 -15.49 -16.54 13.36
CA GLU A 333 -16.25 -16.74 14.61
C GLU A 333 -17.69 -16.24 14.46
N LEU A 334 -17.89 -15.05 13.90
CA LEU A 334 -19.22 -14.51 13.60
C LEU A 334 -20.03 -15.43 12.69
N TRP A 335 -19.40 -16.00 11.66
CA TRP A 335 -20.02 -17.01 10.80
C TRP A 335 -20.50 -18.24 11.61
N GLN A 336 -19.66 -18.74 12.53
CA GLN A 336 -20.05 -19.87 13.39
C GLN A 336 -21.20 -19.52 14.34
N THR A 337 -21.17 -18.33 14.95
CA THR A 337 -22.27 -17.81 15.78
C THR A 337 -23.55 -17.67 14.96
N GLU A 338 -23.46 -17.23 13.71
CA GLU A 338 -24.64 -17.05 12.87
C GLU A 338 -25.25 -18.37 12.43
N LEU A 339 -24.44 -19.38 12.10
CA LEU A 339 -24.90 -20.71 11.72
C LEU A 339 -25.59 -21.46 12.87
N HIS A 340 -24.99 -21.43 14.07
CA HIS A 340 -25.41 -22.29 15.19
C HIS A 340 -26.15 -21.54 16.31
N GLY A 341 -26.05 -20.22 16.34
CA GLY A 341 -26.60 -19.36 17.38
C GLY A 341 -27.85 -18.60 16.96
N SER A 342 -28.32 -17.74 17.87
CA SER A 342 -29.44 -16.83 17.62
C SER A 342 -28.97 -15.53 16.93
N LYS A 343 -29.90 -14.82 16.29
CA LYS A 343 -29.65 -13.47 15.75
C LYS A 343 -29.15 -12.49 16.83
N ASP A 344 -29.58 -12.68 18.08
CA ASP A 344 -29.16 -11.85 19.21
C ASP A 344 -27.71 -12.11 19.63
N ASN A 345 -27.26 -13.36 19.57
CA ASN A 345 -25.86 -13.71 19.85
C ASN A 345 -24.95 -13.06 18.80
N TYR A 346 -25.29 -13.20 17.52
CA TYR A 346 -24.55 -12.56 16.43
C TYR A 346 -24.48 -11.04 16.60
N ALA A 347 -25.61 -10.39 16.93
CA ALA A 347 -25.66 -8.95 17.13
C ALA A 347 -24.81 -8.48 18.34
N LYS A 348 -24.66 -9.31 19.38
CA LYS A 348 -23.77 -9.04 20.52
C LYS A 348 -22.30 -9.17 20.10
N ASP A 349 -21.94 -10.26 19.43
CA ASP A 349 -20.57 -10.54 19.01
C ASP A 349 -20.08 -9.48 18.00
N CYS A 350 -20.91 -9.10 17.02
CA CYS A 350 -20.59 -8.02 16.08
C CYS A 350 -20.26 -6.70 16.79
N LYS A 351 -21.07 -6.35 17.79
CA LYS A 351 -20.85 -5.12 18.59
C LYS A 351 -19.56 -5.22 19.39
N TYR A 352 -19.29 -6.36 20.00
CA TYR A 352 -18.10 -6.59 20.82
C TYR A 352 -16.82 -6.55 19.96
N TYR A 353 -16.81 -7.27 18.84
CA TYR A 353 -15.69 -7.31 17.91
C TYR A 353 -15.51 -6.03 17.09
N GLY A 354 -16.59 -5.24 16.94
CA GLY A 354 -16.59 -4.12 15.99
C GLY A 354 -16.35 -4.58 14.56
N VAL A 355 -16.86 -5.75 14.21
CA VAL A 355 -16.79 -6.36 12.88
C VAL A 355 -18.22 -6.60 12.40
N GLN A 356 -18.48 -6.28 11.14
CA GLN A 356 -19.78 -6.47 10.51
C GLN A 356 -19.58 -6.96 9.07
N ASP A 357 -19.60 -8.28 8.91
CA ASP A 357 -19.49 -8.94 7.60
C ASP A 357 -20.89 -9.04 6.95
N HIS A 358 -21.13 -8.15 5.99
CA HIS A 358 -22.38 -8.10 5.25
C HIS A 358 -22.57 -9.28 4.30
N PHE A 359 -21.48 -9.83 3.77
CA PHE A 359 -21.53 -10.91 2.79
C PHE A 359 -21.87 -12.24 3.46
N SER A 360 -21.16 -12.59 4.53
CA SER A 360 -21.44 -13.78 5.33
C SER A 360 -22.89 -13.83 5.82
N ARG A 361 -23.41 -12.69 6.31
CA ARG A 361 -24.79 -12.57 6.75
C ARG A 361 -25.79 -12.87 5.63
N HIS A 362 -25.53 -12.35 4.42
CA HIS A 362 -26.40 -12.61 3.27
C HIS A 362 -26.47 -14.10 2.94
N LEU A 363 -25.33 -14.79 2.98
CA LEU A 363 -25.26 -16.24 2.75
C LEU A 363 -26.03 -17.05 3.80
N VAL A 364 -25.92 -16.69 5.08
CA VAL A 364 -26.67 -17.38 6.15
C VAL A 364 -28.18 -17.11 6.04
N ASP A 365 -28.58 -15.89 5.69
CA ASP A 365 -29.99 -15.57 5.45
C ASP A 365 -30.57 -16.43 4.30
N ILE A 366 -29.82 -16.64 3.21
CA ILE A 366 -30.21 -17.56 2.12
C ILE A 366 -30.35 -19.00 2.63
N GLN A 367 -29.36 -19.49 3.37
CA GLN A 367 -29.35 -20.87 3.87
C GLN A 367 -30.52 -21.13 4.83
N LYS A 368 -30.77 -20.24 5.79
CA LYS A 368 -31.90 -20.36 6.73
C LYS A 368 -33.26 -20.27 6.03
N PHE A 369 -33.37 -19.46 4.99
CA PHE A 369 -34.59 -19.37 4.18
C PHE A 369 -34.89 -20.72 3.48
N GLN A 370 -33.88 -21.38 2.92
CA GLN A 370 -34.02 -22.70 2.31
C GLN A 370 -34.45 -23.78 3.30
N PHE A 371 -33.93 -23.78 4.54
CA PHE A 371 -34.34 -24.73 5.59
C PHE A 371 -35.73 -24.47 6.16
N SER A 372 -36.28 -23.26 6.02
CA SER A 372 -37.64 -22.93 6.50
C SER A 372 -38.76 -23.28 5.51
N MET A 373 -38.42 -23.63 4.27
CA MET A 373 -39.36 -23.99 3.20
C MET A 373 -39.35 -25.48 2.85
N GLY A 374 -38.50 -26.29 3.50
CA GLY A 374 -38.53 -27.75 3.46
C GLY A 374 -39.04 -28.30 4.77
#